data_AF-A0A8T7KCH0-F1
#
_entry.id   AF-A0A8T7KCH0-F1
#
_cell.length_a   1.000
_cell.length_b   1.000
_cell.length_c   1.000
_cell.angle_alpha   90.00
_cell.angle_beta   90.00
_cell.angle_gamma   90.00
#
_symmetry.space_group_name_H-M   'P 1'
#
loop_
_entity.id
_entity.type
_entity.pdbx_description
1 polymer ?
#
loop_
_entity_poly.entity_id
_entity_poly.type
_entity_poly.pdbx_seq_one_letter_code
_entity_poly.pdbx_strand_id
1 'polypeptide(L)' 'MAKRVTTLFIRDTAINLLVMKGRQVEKWASAPLEPGLVSQGLIVDEARVADEVKQLFKKEKVSTEKVIIA' A
#
# COMPACT_ATOMS: atom_id res chain seq x y z
N MET A 1 -16.56 18.68 -1.40
CA MET A 1 -15.65 18.09 -0.38
C MET A 1 -14.32 17.73 -1.04
N ALA A 2 -13.20 17.84 -0.33
CA ALA A 2 -11.89 17.44 -0.86
C ALA A 2 -11.85 15.91 -1.10
N LYS A 3 -11.31 15.50 -2.25
CA LYS A 3 -11.21 14.09 -2.65
C LYS A 3 -10.26 13.35 -1.71
N ARG A 4 -10.68 12.18 -1.23
CA ARG A 4 -9.85 11.23 -0.48
C ARG A 4 -9.23 10.23 -1.46
N VAL A 5 -7.93 10.00 -1.35
CA VAL A 5 -7.17 9.11 -2.24
C VAL A 5 -6.23 8.26 -1.40
N THR A 6 -6.19 6.96 -1.68
CA THR A 6 -5.21 6.03 -1.13
C THR A 6 -4.17 5.72 -2.19
N THR A 7 -2.89 5.91 -1.87
CA THR A 7 -1.76 5.54 -2.73
C THR A 7 -1.00 4.40 -2.07
N LEU A 8 -0.70 3.37 -2.85
CA LEU A 8 0.06 2.20 -2.43
C LEU A 8 1.37 2.16 -3.21
N PHE A 9 2.48 2.07 -2.48
CA PHE A 9 3.81 1.86 -3.06
C PHE A 9 4.27 0.46 -2.68
N ILE A 10 4.63 -0.35 -3.67
CA ILE A 10 5.15 -1.70 -3.46
C ILE A 10 6.62 -1.68 -3.88
N ARG A 11 7.52 -1.90 -2.92
CA ARG A 11 8.96 -1.96 -3.14
C ARG A 11 9.51 -3.30 -2.66
N ASP A 12 10.74 -3.60 -3.09
CA ASP A 12 11.47 -4.84 -2.79
C ASP A 12 11.47 -5.22 -1.30
N THR A 13 11.43 -4.23 -0.39
CA THR A 13 11.55 -4.45 1.06
C THR A 13 10.34 -4.00 1.87
N ALA A 14 9.37 -3.33 1.26
CA ALA A 14 8.25 -2.74 2.00
C ALA A 14 7.06 -2.36 1.11
N ILE A 15 5.88 -2.40 1.72
CA ILE A 15 4.66 -1.80 1.20
C ILE A 15 4.36 -0.54 1.99
N ASN A 16 4.14 0.59 1.31
CA ASN A 16 3.71 1.84 1.94
C ASN A 16 2.33 2.26 1.50
N LEU A 17 1.59 2.81 2.45
CA LEU A 17 0.26 3.31 2.24
C LEU A 17 0.21 4.78 2.66
N LEU A 18 -0.29 5.61 1.75
CA LEU A 18 -0.52 7.04 1.97
C LEU A 18 -1.99 7.35 1.69
N VAL A 19 -2.70 7.88 2.69
CA VAL A 19 -4.05 8.43 2.52
C VAL A 19 -3.98 9.95 2.57
N MET A 20 -4.44 10.58 1.50
CA MET A 20 -4.56 12.03 1.39
C MET A 20 -6.01 12.46 1.26
N LYS A 21 -6.34 13.62 1.81
CA LYS A 21 -7.58 14.35 1.53
C LYS A 21 -7.23 15.75 1.03
N GLY A 22 -7.45 15.99 -0.26
CA GLY A 22 -6.93 17.19 -0.92
C GLY A 22 -5.40 17.24 -0.87
N ARG A 23 -4.82 18.20 -0.14
CA ARG A 23 -3.37 18.36 0.05
C ARG A 23 -2.89 17.93 1.44
N GLN A 24 -3.77 17.37 2.26
CA GLN A 24 -3.45 16.98 3.63
C GLN A 24 -3.24 15.47 3.72
N VAL A 25 -2.17 15.06 4.40
CA VAL A 25 -1.94 13.66 4.79
C VAL A 25 -2.86 13.31 5.95
N GLU A 26 -3.76 12.34 5.75
CA GLU A 26 -4.61 11.81 6.83
C GLU A 26 -3.98 10.59 7.49
N LYS A 27 -3.25 9.77 6.72
CA LYS A 27 -2.63 8.55 7.22
C LYS A 27 -1.40 8.18 6.40
N TRP A 28 -0.39 7.67 7.10
CA TRP A 28 0.82 7.09 6.52
C TRP A 28 1.12 5.79 7.26
N ALA A 29 1.37 4.71 6.52
CA ALA A 29 1.74 3.42 7.10
C ALA A 29 2.79 2.69 6.25
N SER A 30 3.50 1.76 6.88
CA SER A 30 4.48 0.89 6.24
C SER A 30 4.34 -0.51 6.80
N ALA A 31 4.43 -1.51 5.93
CA ALA A 31 4.65 -2.90 6.30
C ALA A 31 5.96 -3.36 5.65
N PRO A 32 6.89 -3.99 6.41
CA PRO A 32 8.04 -4.64 5.80
C PRO A 32 7.56 -5.78 4.90
N LEU A 33 8.29 -6.03 3.83
CA LEU A 33 8.03 -7.13 2.91
C LEU A 33 9.16 -8.16 3.02
N GLU A 34 8.81 -9.45 3.00
CA GLU A 34 9.83 -10.50 3.01
C GLU A 34 10.72 -10.39 1.75
N PRO A 35 12.06 -10.53 1.89
CA PRO A 35 12.95 -10.50 0.74
C PRO A 35 12.56 -11.56 -0.30
N GLY A 36 12.57 -11.17 -1.57
CA GLY A 36 12.26 -12.06 -2.69
C GLY A 36 10.78 -12.13 -3.07
N LEU A 37 9.86 -11.55 -2.29
CA LEU A 37 8.47 -11.38 -2.72
C LEU A 37 8.35 -10.34 -3.83
N VAL A 38 9.21 -9.32 -3.78
CA VAL A 38 9.41 -8.34 -4.84
C VAL A 38 10.90 -8.21 -5.11
N SER A 39 11.27 -8.17 -6.37
CA SER A 39 12.67 -8.06 -6.80
C SER A 39 12.77 -7.13 -8.00
N GLN A 40 13.50 -6.02 -7.86
CA GLN A 40 13.69 -5.03 -8.92
C GLN A 40 12.35 -4.54 -9.51
N GLY A 41 11.36 -4.34 -8.64
CA GLY A 41 10.00 -3.92 -9.04
C GLY A 41 9.12 -5.01 -9.65
N LEU A 42 9.61 -6.25 -9.82
CA LEU A 42 8.79 -7.40 -10.19
C LEU A 42 8.20 -8.04 -8.93
N ILE A 43 6.87 -8.18 -8.87
CA ILE A 43 6.21 -8.99 -7.86
C ILE A 43 6.41 -10.46 -8.24
N VAL A 44 7.18 -11.19 -7.43
CA VAL A 44 7.55 -12.60 -7.67
C VAL A 44 6.47 -13.55 -7.17
N ASP A 45 5.90 -13.26 -5.99
CA ASP A 45 4.79 -14.01 -5.39
C ASP A 45 3.60 -13.07 -5.16
N GLU A 46 2.70 -13.01 -6.15
CA GLU A 46 1.52 -12.14 -6.11
C GLU A 46 0.57 -12.47 -4.96
N ALA A 47 0.40 -13.75 -4.63
CA ALA A 47 -0.54 -14.18 -3.61
C ALA A 47 -0.11 -13.69 -2.22
N ARG A 48 1.19 -13.86 -1.89
CA ARG A 48 1.74 -13.36 -0.63
C ARG A 48 1.73 -11.84 -0.55
N VAL A 49 2.13 -11.15 -1.64
CA VAL A 49 2.08 -9.68 -1.66
C VAL A 49 0.65 -9.17 -1.49
N ALA A 50 -0.34 -9.81 -2.15
CA ALA A 50 -1.74 -9.45 -2.00
C ALA A 50 -2.23 -9.62 -0.55
N ASP A 51 -1.79 -10.66 0.15
CA ASP A 51 -2.17 -10.86 1.55
C ASP A 51 -1.55 -9.81 2.47
N GLU A 52 -0.29 -9.44 2.28
CA GLU A 52 0.34 -8.33 3.01
C GLU A 52 -0.37 -7.00 2.77
N VAL A 53 -0.75 -6.71 1.52
CA VAL A 53 -1.56 -5.52 1.19
C VAL A 53 -2.89 -5.55 1.94
N LYS A 54 -3.63 -6.67 1.92
CA LYS A 54 -4.91 -6.79 2.64
C LYS A 54 -4.73 -6.60 4.15
N GLN A 55 -3.69 -7.19 4.75
CA GLN A 55 -3.40 -7.03 6.17
C GLN A 55 -3.12 -5.57 6.52
N LEU A 56 -2.32 -4.88 5.71
CA LEU A 56 -2.05 -3.46 5.91
C LEU A 56 -3.33 -2.62 5.83
N PHE A 57 -4.18 -2.83 4.82
CA PHE A 57 -5.45 -2.10 4.69
C PHE A 57 -6.39 -2.37 5.86
N LYS A 58 -6.48 -3.63 6.32
CA LYS A 58 -7.29 -4.02 7.48
C LYS A 58 -6.80 -3.37 8.77
N LYS A 59 -5.49 -3.45 9.03
CA LYS A 59 -4.83 -2.83 10.20
C LYS A 59 -5.08 -1.33 10.24
N GLU A 60 -4.95 -0.69 9.07
CA GLU A 60 -5.09 0.75 8.94
C GLU A 60 -6.53 1.23 8.74
N LYS A 61 -7.51 0.33 8.62
CA LYS A 61 -8.92 0.65 8.37
C LYS A 61 -9.10 1.60 7.16
N VAL A 62 -8.38 1.29 6.08
CA VAL A 62 -8.39 2.08 4.84
C VAL A 62 -9.29 1.40 3.81
N SER A 63 -10.06 2.20 3.06
CA SER A 63 -10.89 1.70 1.96
C SER A 63 -10.02 1.25 0.78
N THR A 64 -10.43 0.16 0.15
CA THR A 64 -9.84 -0.37 -1.09
C THR A 64 -10.42 0.30 -2.35
N GLU A 65 -11.32 1.26 -2.19
CA GLU A 65 -11.88 2.02 -3.31
C GLU A 65 -10.90 3.09 -3.81
N LYS A 66 -10.64 3.12 -5.13
CA LYS A 66 -9.81 4.14 -5.80
C LYS A 66 -8.37 4.23 -5.26
N VAL A 67 -7.68 3.09 -5.29
CA VAL A 67 -6.25 3.00 -4.98
C VAL A 67 -5.42 3.36 -6.20
N ILE A 68 -4.41 4.21 -6.00
CA ILE A 68 -3.35 4.47 -6.99
C ILE A 68 -2.15 3.60 -6.61
N ILE A 69 -1.57 2.90 -7.60
CA ILE A 69 -0.33 2.12 -7.42
C ILE A 69 0.80 2.89 -8.10
N ALA A 70 1.96 2.95 -7.44
CA ALA A 70 3.16 3.62 -7.93
C ALA A 70 4.44 2.87 -7.52
#